data_AF-A0A8A0RMY8-F1
#
_entry.id   AF-A0A8A0RMY8-F1
#
_cell.length_a   1.000
_cell.length_b   1.000
_cell.length_c   1.000
_cell.angle_alpha   90.00
_cell.angle_beta   90.00
_cell.angle_gamma   90.00
#
_symmetry.space_group_name_H-M   'P 1'
#
loop_
_entity.id
_entity.type
_entity.pdbx_description
1 polymer ?
#
loop_
_entity_poly.entity_id
_entity_poly.type
_entity_poly.pdbx_seq_one_letter_code
_entity_poly.pdbx_strand_id
1 'polypeptide(L)' 'MNTKTVYTAKLARYLLRKGYRIVDIAPNFNDRKMTVFYFRNERELEKEIQKFIKSGTSKESI' A
#
# COMPACT_ATOMS: atom_id res chain seq x y z
N MET A 1 -2.07 -18.15 -3.20
CA MET A 1 -2.64 -16.79 -3.43
C MET A 1 -1.48 -15.82 -3.57
N ASN A 2 -1.46 -14.95 -4.58
CA ASN A 2 -0.40 -13.95 -4.74
C ASN A 2 -0.87 -12.62 -4.13
N THR A 3 -0.10 -12.06 -3.21
CA THR A 3 -0.46 -10.87 -2.44
C THR A 3 0.68 -9.86 -2.46
N LYS A 4 0.34 -8.56 -2.45
CA LYS A 4 1.32 -7.48 -2.32
C LYS A 4 1.25 -6.90 -0.91
N THR A 5 2.41 -6.80 -0.26
CA THR A 5 2.53 -6.19 1.07
C THR A 5 2.62 -4.68 0.96
N VAL A 6 1.82 -3.97 1.76
CA VAL A 6 1.85 -2.52 1.93
C VAL A 6 2.05 -2.21 3.41
N TYR A 7 3.01 -1.34 3.72
CA TYR A 7 3.42 -1.06 5.11
C TYR A 7 2.94 0.28 5.65
N THR A 8 2.42 1.17 4.78
CA THR A 8 1.96 2.49 5.21
C THR A 8 0.44 2.59 5.13
N ALA A 9 -0.18 3.08 6.20
CA ALA A 9 -1.62 3.32 6.25
C ALA A 9 -2.07 4.32 5.17
N LYS A 10 -1.21 5.29 4.80
CA LYS A 10 -1.51 6.28 3.75
C LYS A 10 -1.68 5.60 2.37
N LEU A 11 -0.76 4.71 2.00
CA LEU A 11 -0.85 3.95 0.74
C LEU A 11 -2.01 2.96 0.78
N ALA A 12 -2.20 2.25 1.90
CA ALA A 12 -3.31 1.31 2.05
C ALA A 12 -4.68 2.01 1.87
N ARG A 13 -4.88 3.19 2.49
CA ARG A 13 -6.10 4.00 2.30
C ARG A 13 -6.28 4.45 0.85
N TYR A 14 -5.21 4.86 0.19
CA TYR A 14 -5.26 5.25 -1.22
C TYR A 14 -5.72 4.07 -2.11
N LEU A 15 -5.16 2.89 -1.91
CA LEU A 15 -5.50 1.69 -2.67
C LEU A 15 -6.94 1.22 -2.40
N LEU A 16 -7.41 1.28 -1.16
CA LEU A 16 -8.81 1.01 -0.81
C LEU A 16 -9.77 1.96 -1.55
N ARG A 17 -9.46 3.26 -1.61
CA ARG A 17 -10.26 4.25 -2.36
C ARG A 17 -10.29 3.99 -3.87
N LYS A 18 -9.28 3.29 -4.40
CA LYS A 18 -9.21 2.86 -5.80
C LYS A 18 -9.96 1.55 -6.07
N GLY A 19 -10.48 0.89 -5.04
CA GLY A 19 -11.25 -0.35 -5.14
C GLY A 19 -10.42 -1.63 -4.97
N TYR A 20 -9.12 -1.53 -4.70
CA TYR A 20 -8.29 -2.70 -4.42
C TYR A 20 -8.66 -3.31 -3.07
N ARG A 21 -8.59 -4.63 -2.98
CA ARG A 21 -9.02 -5.39 -1.80
C ARG A 21 -7.85 -5.84 -0.95
N ILE A 22 -7.94 -5.55 0.35
CA ILE A 22 -7.11 -6.19 1.36
C ILE A 22 -7.63 -7.62 1.54
N VAL A 23 -6.72 -8.59 1.52
CA VAL A 23 -7.01 -10.00 1.80
C VAL A 23 -6.62 -10.39 3.21
N ASP A 24 -5.65 -9.69 3.81
CA ASP A 24 -5.19 -9.96 5.17
C ASP A 24 -4.51 -8.73 5.79
N ILE A 25 -4.46 -8.68 7.12
CA ILE A 25 -3.77 -7.66 7.91
C ILE A 25 -3.05 -8.37 9.04
N ALA A 26 -1.72 -8.21 9.12
CA ALA A 26 -0.91 -8.83 10.17
C ALA A 26 0.02 -7.80 10.84
N PRO A 27 0.46 -8.05 12.08
CA PRO A 27 1.56 -7.28 12.66
C PRO A 27 2.86 -7.56 11.91
N ASN A 28 3.75 -6.56 11.82
CA ASN A 28 5.10 -6.79 11.32
C ASN A 28 5.92 -7.52 12.39
N PHE A 29 6.55 -8.64 12.02
CA PHE A 29 7.34 -9.46 12.94
C PHE A 29 8.60 -8.74 13.46
N ASN A 30 9.16 -7.82 12.68
CA ASN A 30 10.36 -7.06 13.05
C ASN A 30 10.02 -5.85 13.92
N ASP A 31 8.83 -5.28 13.74
CA ASP A 31 8.33 -4.18 14.56
C ASP A 31 6.83 -4.33 14.76
N ARG A 32 6.44 -4.83 15.94
CA ARG A 32 5.04 -5.10 16.28
C ARG A 32 4.17 -3.84 16.33
N LYS A 33 4.75 -2.63 16.31
CA LYS A 33 4.01 -1.37 16.20
C LYS A 33 3.57 -1.08 14.76
N MET A 34 4.17 -1.75 13.78
CA MET A 34 3.80 -1.63 12.37
C MET A 34 2.79 -2.68 11.96
N THR A 35 1.87 -2.28 11.08
CA THR A 35 0.85 -3.13 10.49
C THR A 35 1.17 -3.38 9.02
N VAL A 36 1.13 -4.64 8.60
CA VAL A 36 1.29 -5.07 7.21
C VAL A 36 -0.09 -5.31 6.61
N PHE A 37 -0.40 -4.61 5.52
CA PHE A 37 -1.62 -4.78 4.76
C PHE A 37 -1.32 -5.63 3.52
N TYR A 38 -1.94 -6.81 3.42
CA TYR A 38 -1.80 -7.70 2.27
C TYR A 38 -2.92 -7.41 1.29
N PHE A 39 -2.59 -6.85 0.13
CA PHE A 39 -3.54 -6.63 -0.95
C PHE A 39 -3.55 -7.80 -1.92
N ARG A 40 -4.73 -8.12 -2.47
CA ARG A 40 -4.83 -9.06 -3.58
C ARG A 40 -3.98 -8.54 -4.74
N ASN A 41 -3.09 -9.38 -5.28
CA ASN A 41 -2.27 -8.98 -6.42
C ASN A 41 -3.10 -8.96 -7.70
N GLU A 42 -3.76 -7.83 -7.95
CA GLU A 42 -4.56 -7.57 -9.15
C GLU A 42 -3.72 -6.86 -10.22
N ARG A 43 -4.13 -7.01 -11.49
CA ARG A 43 -3.51 -6.25 -12.57
C ARG A 43 -3.59 -4.76 -12.21
N GLU A 44 -2.48 -4.06 -12.43
CA GLU A 44 -2.32 -2.61 -12.21
C GLU A 44 -2.11 -2.13 -10.78
N LEU A 45 -2.20 -3.01 -9.77
CA LEU A 45 -1.91 -2.63 -8.37
C LEU A 45 -0.51 -1.99 -8.24
N GLU A 46 0.49 -2.61 -8.88
CA GLU A 46 1.86 -2.09 -8.89
C GLU A 46 1.93 -0.71 -9.56
N LYS A 47 1.20 -0.50 -10.66
CA LYS A 47 1.18 0.80 -11.35
C LYS A 47 0.62 1.90 -10.44
N GLU A 48 -0.47 1.62 -9.71
CA GLU A 48 -1.07 2.59 -8.79
C GLU A 48 -0.17 2.86 -7.58
N ILE A 49 0.56 1.86 -7.06
CA ILE A 49 1.59 2.07 -6.03
C ILE A 49 2.67 3.01 -6.54
N GLN A 50 3.20 2.78 -7.75
CA GLN A 50 4.22 3.63 -8.35
C GLN A 50 3.71 5.05 -8.61
N LYS A 51 2.46 5.22 -9.06
CA LYS A 51 1.83 6.54 -9.20
C LYS A 51 1.75 7.29 -7.87
N PHE A 52 1.32 6.60 -6.81
CA PHE A 52 1.24 7.19 -5.47
C PHE A 52 2.61 7.67 -4.98
N ILE A 53 3.64 6.82 -5.11
CA ILE A 53 5.01 7.16 -4.71
C ILE A 53 5.50 8.39 -5.48
N LYS A 54 5.38 8.39 -6.82
CA LYS A 54 5.77 9.53 -7.68
C LYS A 54 5.03 10.82 -7.33
N SER A 55 3.74 10.73 -7.00
CA SER A 55 2.94 11.90 -6.61
C SER A 55 3.37 12.53 -5.28
N GLY A 56 4.01 11.76 -4.40
CA GLY A 56 4.57 12.25 -3.15
C GLY A 56 5.93 12.93 -3.28
N THR A 57 6.65 12.71 -4.39
CA THR A 57 8.01 13.22 -4.62
C THR A 57 8.04 14.56 -5.38
N SER A 58 6.90 15.24 -5.51
CA SER A 58 6.83 16.55 -6.15
C SER A 58 5.88 17.45 -5.38
N LYS A 59 6.36 17.98 -4.23
CA LYS A 59 6.02 19.28 -3.62
C LYS A 59 6.55 19.31 -2.18
N GLU A 60 7.87 19.47 -2.06
CA GLU A 60 8.50 20.20 -0.95
C GLU A 60 9.45 21.21 -1.61
N SER A 61 8.85 22.30 -2.04
CA SER A 61 9.52 23.55 -2.43
C SER A 61 8.52 24.65 -2.17
N ILE A 62 8.44 25.07 -0.92
CA ILE A 62 8.06 26.42 -0.49
C ILE A 62 9.07 26.79 0.58
#